data_AF-A0A352S0B4-F1
#
_entry.id   AF-A0A352S0B4-F1
#
_cell.length_a   1.000
_cell.length_b   1.000
_cell.length_c   1.000
_cell.angle_alpha   90.00
_cell.angle_beta   90.00
_cell.angle_gamma   90.00
#
_symmetry.space_group_name_H-M   'P 1'
#
loop_
_entity.id
_entity.type
_entity.pdbx_description
1 polymer ?
#
loop_
_entity_poly.entity_id
_entity_poly.type
_entity_poly.pdbx_seq_one_letter_code
_entity_poly.pdbx_strand_id
1 'polypeptide(L)'
;MLSGLSSLLPSLPDYVELHCISNFTFLNGASHPQELISRAFQLGYSGLALTDECSVAGTARAHHAIKVLREDMWEAVTRSARRLAAGQTAGDVDEME
;
A
#
# COMPACT_ATOMS: atom_id res chain seq x y z
N MET A 1 -1.89 13.62 -19.13
CA MET A 1 -0.62 13.50 -19.89
C MET A 1 0.56 13.09 -18.98
N LEU A 2 0.44 12.01 -18.21
CA LEU A 2 1.52 11.50 -17.32
C LEU A 2 1.81 10.00 -17.51
N SER A 3 1.08 9.30 -18.40
CA SER A 3 1.25 7.87 -18.68
C SER A 3 2.50 7.54 -19.51
N GLY A 4 3.10 8.53 -20.19
CA GLY A 4 4.26 8.32 -21.08
C GLY A 4 5.62 8.28 -20.37
N LEU A 5 5.70 8.67 -19.10
CA LEU A 5 6.96 8.64 -18.33
C LEU A 5 7.28 7.23 -17.81
N SER A 6 6.25 6.39 -17.62
CA SER A 6 6.42 5.02 -17.13
C SER A 6 7.13 4.10 -18.15
N SER A 7 7.08 4.42 -19.45
CA SER A 7 7.79 3.67 -20.50
C SER A 7 9.23 4.10 -20.72
N LEU A 8 9.65 5.25 -20.15
CA LEU A 8 11.01 5.79 -20.30
C LEU A 8 11.94 5.34 -19.16
N LEU A 9 11.37 4.89 -18.05
CA LEU A 9 12.12 4.19 -17.01
C LEU A 9 12.13 2.71 -17.39
N PRO A 10 13.28 2.02 -17.33
CA PRO A 10 13.27 0.57 -17.45
C PRO A 10 12.26 0.03 -16.43
N SER A 11 11.29 -0.76 -16.90
CA SER A 11 10.33 -1.42 -16.02
C SER A 11 11.15 -2.30 -15.08
N LEU A 12 11.42 -1.81 -13.87
CA LEU A 12 12.09 -2.61 -12.87
C LEU A 12 11.27 -3.89 -12.70
N PRO A 13 11.93 -5.04 -12.55
CA PRO A 13 11.21 -6.26 -12.23
C PRO A 13 10.40 -6.08 -10.95
N ASP A 14 9.32 -6.84 -10.84
CA ASP A 14 8.51 -6.98 -9.63
C ASP A 14 9.41 -7.18 -8.40
N TYR A 15 9.19 -6.36 -7.36
CA TYR A 15 10.01 -6.36 -6.16
C TYR A 15 9.30 -7.03 -4.99
N VAL A 16 10.01 -7.92 -4.30
CA VAL A 16 9.59 -8.53 -3.05
C VAL A 16 10.68 -8.33 -2.02
N GLU A 17 10.34 -7.69 -0.90
CA GLU A 17 11.26 -7.58 0.23
C GLU A 17 11.19 -8.87 1.05
N LEU A 18 12.31 -9.59 1.15
CA LEU A 18 12.38 -10.88 1.86
C LEU A 18 12.97 -10.76 3.27
N HIS A 19 13.50 -9.58 3.64
CA HIS A 19 14.09 -9.36 4.95
C HIS A 19 13.70 -7.97 5.48
N CYS A 20 12.61 -7.93 6.23
CA CYS A 20 12.12 -6.71 6.86
C CYS A 20 11.88 -6.93 8.35
N ILE A 21 12.40 -6.03 9.18
CA ILE A 21 12.16 -6.02 10.62
C ILE A 21 11.21 -4.88 11.00
N SER A 22 10.30 -5.12 11.92
CA SER A 22 9.47 -4.07 12.53
C SER A 22 9.95 -3.78 13.95
N ASN A 23 9.29 -2.82 14.60
CA ASN A 23 9.47 -2.47 16.02
C ASN A 23 9.26 -3.62 17.02
N PHE A 24 8.90 -4.83 16.57
CA PHE A 24 8.84 -6.04 17.39
C PHE A 24 10.21 -6.74 17.49
N THR A 25 11.17 -6.36 16.65
CA THR A 25 12.60 -6.60 16.87
C THR A 25 13.12 -5.51 17.81
N PHE A 26 13.30 -5.84 19.10
CA PHE A 26 13.69 -4.84 20.10
C PHE A 26 15.05 -4.20 19.79
N LEU A 27 15.18 -2.90 20.09
CA LEU A 27 16.38 -2.07 19.93
C LEU A 27 16.90 -1.90 18.48
N ASN A 28 16.41 -2.69 17.52
CA ASN A 28 16.81 -2.62 16.12
C ASN A 28 15.66 -2.15 15.21
N GLY A 29 14.43 -2.60 15.50
CA GLY A 29 13.24 -2.27 14.72
C GLY A 29 12.65 -0.92 15.08
N ALA A 30 12.35 -0.10 14.07
CA ALA A 30 11.76 1.23 14.26
C ALA A 30 10.28 1.29 13.85
N SER A 31 9.95 0.88 12.63
CA SER A 31 8.61 1.07 12.05
C SER A 31 7.60 0.06 12.57
N HIS A 32 6.33 0.48 12.65
CA HIS A 32 5.23 -0.43 12.95
C HIS A 32 4.88 -1.31 11.75
N PRO A 33 4.39 -2.55 11.94
CA PRO A 33 3.98 -3.42 10.83
C PRO A 33 2.95 -2.78 9.89
N GLN A 34 2.01 -2.00 10.43
CA GLN A 34 0.99 -1.29 9.64
C GLN A 34 1.62 -0.28 8.66
N GLU A 35 2.65 0.44 9.11
CA GLU A 35 3.35 1.43 8.30
C GLU A 35 4.16 0.74 7.20
N LEU A 36 4.85 -0.35 7.54
CA LEU A 36 5.61 -1.16 6.59
C LEU A 36 4.71 -1.72 5.47
N ILE A 37 3.55 -2.27 5.83
CA ILE A 37 2.58 -2.79 4.86
C ILE A 37 2.04 -1.66 3.97
N SER A 38 1.65 -0.53 4.56
CA SER A 38 1.14 0.62 3.80
C SER A 38 2.19 1.16 2.83
N ARG A 39 3.46 1.21 3.27
CA ARG A 39 4.56 1.66 2.43
C ARG A 39 4.85 0.69 1.28
N ALA A 40 4.89 -0.62 1.55
CA ALA A 40 5.08 -1.63 0.53
C ALA A 40 3.98 -1.57 -0.55
N PHE A 41 2.73 -1.35 -0.13
CA PHE A 41 1.60 -1.17 -1.06
C PHE A 41 1.75 0.10 -1.92
N GLN A 42 2.09 1.24 -1.32
CA GLN A 42 2.31 2.50 -2.04
C GLN A 42 3.45 2.41 -3.06
N LEU A 43 4.48 1.61 -2.76
CA LEU A 43 5.62 1.36 -3.64
C LEU A 43 5.36 0.29 -4.70
N GLY A 44 4.19 -0.38 -4.67
CA GLY A 44 3.84 -1.42 -5.62
C GLY A 44 4.64 -2.72 -5.44
N TYR A 45 5.04 -3.06 -4.21
CA TYR A 45 5.75 -4.31 -3.94
C TYR A 45 4.81 -5.50 -4.18
N SER A 46 5.33 -6.55 -4.81
CA SER A 46 4.60 -7.79 -5.02
C SER A 46 4.47 -8.60 -3.72
N GLY A 47 5.32 -8.33 -2.73
CA GLY A 47 5.27 -8.96 -1.41
C GLY A 47 6.23 -8.33 -0.39
N LEU A 48 6.00 -8.63 0.88
CA LEU A 48 6.83 -8.22 2.02
C LEU A 48 6.88 -9.37 3.03
N ALA A 49 8.09 -9.85 3.33
CA ALA A 49 8.34 -10.80 4.41
C ALA A 49 8.76 -10.05 5.67
N LEU A 50 8.04 -10.30 6.76
CA LEU A 50 8.39 -9.77 8.08
C LEU A 50 9.16 -10.82 8.88
N THR A 51 10.40 -10.50 9.23
CA THR A 51 11.40 -11.41 9.81
C THR A 51 11.90 -10.86 11.13
N ASP A 52 10.99 -10.63 12.09
CA ASP A 52 11.35 -10.08 13.40
C ASP A 52 12.23 -11.04 14.23
N GLU A 53 13.20 -10.51 14.96
CA GLU A 53 14.07 -11.34 15.80
C GLU A 53 13.31 -11.84 17.03
N CYS A 54 13.28 -13.17 17.21
CA CYS A 54 12.68 -13.85 18.36
C CYS A 54 11.23 -13.43 18.67
N SER A 55 10.48 -12.95 17.67
CA SER A 55 9.12 -12.47 17.84
C SER A 55 8.22 -12.89 16.68
N VAL A 56 6.95 -13.17 16.99
CA VAL A 56 5.88 -13.42 16.00
C VAL A 56 4.74 -12.41 16.12
N ALA A 57 4.88 -11.43 17.02
CA ALA A 57 3.85 -10.43 17.28
C ALA A 57 3.64 -9.50 16.07
N GLY A 58 4.72 -9.18 15.34
CA GLY A 58 4.67 -8.37 14.13
C GLY A 58 3.81 -8.98 13.04
N THR A 59 3.88 -10.29 12.83
CA THR A 59 3.15 -11.01 11.77
C THR A 59 1.64 -10.92 11.94
N ALA A 60 1.12 -11.10 13.16
CA ALA A 60 -0.31 -10.99 13.41
C ALA A 60 -0.83 -9.56 13.18
N ARG A 61 -0.04 -8.54 13.55
CA ARG A 61 -0.35 -7.13 13.32
C ARG A 61 -0.29 -6.77 11.83
N ALA A 62 0.72 -7.25 11.11
CA ALA A 62 0.86 -7.09 9.66
C ALA A 62 -0.33 -7.70 8.93
N HIS A 63 -0.71 -8.93 9.28
CA HIS A 63 -1.87 -9.60 8.67
C HIS A 63 -3.17 -8.82 8.90
N HIS A 64 -3.38 -8.29 10.11
CA HIS A 64 -4.52 -7.43 10.37
C HIS A 64 -4.49 -6.15 9.53
N ALA A 65 -3.32 -5.51 9.40
CA ALA A 65 -3.13 -4.32 8.56
C ALA A 65 -3.49 -4.57 7.09
N ILE A 66 -3.06 -5.72 6.54
CA ILE A 66 -3.40 -6.13 5.16
C ILE A 66 -4.92 -6.27 4.99
N LYS A 67 -5.61 -6.83 5.99
CA LYS A 67 -7.06 -7.00 5.93
C LYS A 67 -7.78 -5.65 5.86
N VAL A 68 -7.41 -4.71 6.73
CA VAL A 68 -7.97 -3.35 6.76
C VAL A 68 -7.68 -2.63 5.43
N LEU A 69 -6.43 -2.66 4.97
CA LEU A 69 -6.04 -2.02 3.71
C LEU A 69 -6.83 -2.57 2.52
N ARG A 70 -7.10 -3.87 2.49
CA ARG A 70 -7.91 -4.51 1.43
C ARG A 70 -9.37 -4.06 1.48
N GLU A 71 -9.94 -3.91 2.68
CA GLU A 71 -11.29 -3.40 2.88
C GLU A 71 -11.39 -1.94 2.40
N ASP A 72 -10.45 -1.07 2.81
CA ASP A 72 -10.38 0.33 2.37
C ASP A 72 -10.24 0.46 0.85
N MET A 73 -9.39 -0.37 0.25
CA MET A 73 -9.21 -0.42 -1.20
C MET A 73 -10.50 -0.83 -1.91
N TRP A 74 -11.20 -1.85 -1.41
CA TRP A 74 -12.46 -2.31 -1.99
C TRP A 74 -13.54 -1.21 -1.93
N GLU A 75 -13.62 -0.49 -0.81
CA GLU A 75 -14.52 0.64 -0.66
C GLU A 75 -14.16 1.78 -1.62
N ALA A 76 -12.88 2.11 -1.76
CA ALA A 76 -12.41 3.12 -2.71
C ALA A 76 -12.77 2.76 -4.15
N VAL A 77 -12.53 1.52 -4.58
CA VAL A 77 -12.89 1.01 -5.91
C VAL A 77 -14.39 1.09 -6.13
N THR A 78 -15.19 0.64 -5.16
CA THR A 78 -16.65 0.67 -5.24
C THR A 78 -17.18 2.10 -5.36
N ARG A 79 -16.62 3.04 -4.59
CA ARG A 79 -16.97 4.47 -4.68
C ARG A 79 -16.65 5.04 -6.06
N SER A 80 -15.47 4.73 -6.61
CA SER A 80 -15.09 5.16 -7.95
C SER A 80 -16.01 4.59 -9.04
N ALA A 81 -16.37 3.31 -8.97
CA ALA A 81 -17.31 2.70 -9.90
C ALA A 81 -18.70 3.37 -9.87
N ARG A 82 -19.20 3.72 -8.67
CA ARG A 82 -20.47 4.46 -8.53
C ARG A 82 -20.42 5.85 -9.17
N ARG A 83 -19.32 6.59 -8.99
CA ARG A 83 -19.14 7.92 -9.62
C ARG A 83 -19.16 7.84 -11.14
N LEU A 84 -18.49 6.83 -11.69
CA LEU A 84 -18.49 6.58 -13.13
C LEU A 84 -19.89 6.24 -13.65
N ALA A 85 -20.65 5.39 -12.93
CA ALA A 85 -22.02 5.07 -13.29
C ALA A 85 -22.98 6.27 -13.19
N ALA A 86 -22.71 7.20 -12.26
CA ALA A 86 -23.46 8.44 -12.11
C ALA A 86 -23.06 9.54 -13.12
N GLY A 87 -22.11 9.26 -14.03
CA GLY A 87 -21.67 10.22 -15.06
C GLY A 87 -20.83 11.39 -14.52
N GLN A 88 -20.41 11.35 -13.26
CA GLN A 88 -19.55 12.38 -12.66
C GLN A 88 -18.09 12.04 -12.93
N THR A 89 -17.49 12.67 -13.94
CA THR A 89 -16.03 12.68 -14.09
C THR A 89 -15.42 13.57 -13.02
N ALA A 90 -14.23 13.21 -12.52
CA ALA A 90 -13.53 13.90 -11.44
C ALA A 90 -13.04 15.34 -11.78
N GLY A 91 -13.67 16.02 -12.75
CA GLY A 91 -13.31 17.35 -13.24
C GLY A 91 -14.22 18.50 -12.81
N ASP A 92 -15.34 18.25 -12.13
CA ASP A 92 -16.34 19.31 -11.82
C ASP A 92 -16.22 19.88 -10.40
N VAL A 93 -14.99 20.00 -9.87
CA VAL A 93 -14.71 20.69 -8.60
C VAL A 93 -13.53 21.64 -8.77
N ASP A 94 -13.69 22.65 -9.63
CA ASP A 94 -12.88 23.87 -9.64
C ASP A 94 -13.70 25.10 -10.11
N GLU A 95 -15.01 25.08 -9.86
CA GLU A 95 -15.84 26.29 -9.84
C GLU A 95 -16.56 26.36 -8.49
N MET A 96 -15.91 26.99 -7.51
CA MET A 96 -16.57 27.72 -6.43
C MET A 96 -15.50 28.53 -5.68
N GLU A 97 -15.41 29.79 -6.11
CA GLU A 97 -14.94 31.02 -5.43
C GLU A 97 -14.12 30.88 -4.13
#